data_AF-A0A7Y7C9M7-F1
#
_entry.id   AF-A0A7Y7C9M7-F1
#
_cell.length_a   1.000
_cell.length_b   1.000
_cell.length_c   1.000
_cell.angle_alpha   90.00
_cell.angle_beta   90.00
_cell.angle_gamma   90.00
#
_symmetry.space_group_name_H-M   'P 1'
#
loop_
_entity.id
_entity.type
_entity.pdbx_description
1 polymer ?
#
loop_
_entity_poly.entity_id
_entity_poly.type
_entity_poly.pdbx_seq_one_letter_code
_entity_poly.pdbx_strand_id
1 'polypeptide(L)'
;MAQKKTAVPRSPSKKASTTPAVPLEVAWRALEQQFREALGPRATGQYPVDLEPLHVTFKQVPDVTGLLPDTYQRFVEAVGYGWLNTGKKGLAFLPPRWRARESQGMGEPGRAWDRVRWEREAGHHVYRFLMFASEDRNDVNGYCFGKSEQDGSLVVWLVEDSLPLREEGPFEPWLAKKLAALTKALAKRGARPELGDPLALAQESLGVTPPPPPT
;
A
#
# COMPACT_ATOMS: atom_id res chain seq x y z
N MET A 1 53.04 -9.14 46.87
CA MET A 1 52.43 -10.17 46.01
C MET A 1 51.22 -9.58 45.29
N ALA A 2 51.22 -9.69 43.97
CA ALA A 2 50.16 -9.54 42.94
C ALA A 2 49.08 -8.42 43.05
N GLN A 3 49.28 -7.37 42.24
CA GLN A 3 48.21 -6.48 41.75
C GLN A 3 47.31 -7.24 40.75
N LYS A 4 45.99 -7.32 41.02
CA LYS A 4 45.00 -7.84 40.07
C LYS A 4 44.72 -6.78 38.98
N LYS A 5 45.17 -7.06 37.75
CA LYS A 5 44.76 -6.34 36.54
C LYS A 5 43.33 -6.74 36.18
N THR A 6 42.38 -5.84 36.35
CA THR A 6 41.01 -6.01 35.83
C THR A 6 41.01 -5.57 34.35
N ALA A 7 40.86 -6.53 33.45
CA ALA A 7 40.72 -6.29 32.02
C ALA A 7 39.29 -5.80 31.71
N VAL A 8 39.19 -4.75 30.90
CA VAL A 8 37.94 -4.19 30.37
C VAL A 8 37.38 -5.14 29.29
N PRO A 9 36.08 -5.49 29.29
CA PRO A 9 35.49 -6.23 28.18
C PRO A 9 35.31 -5.28 26.98
N ARG A 10 36.01 -5.58 25.88
CA ARG A 10 35.76 -4.97 24.57
C ARG A 10 34.45 -5.55 24.01
N SER A 11 33.39 -4.75 24.01
CA SER A 11 32.19 -5.03 23.23
C SER A 11 32.53 -5.04 21.73
N PRO A 12 32.11 -6.06 20.95
CA PRO A 12 32.25 -6.02 19.52
C PRO A 12 31.19 -5.07 18.94
N SER A 13 31.60 -3.88 18.50
CA SER A 13 30.79 -3.01 17.67
C SER A 13 30.35 -3.76 16.41
N LYS A 14 29.05 -4.06 16.31
CA LYS A 14 28.42 -4.45 15.04
C LYS A 14 28.72 -3.34 14.03
N LYS A 15 29.56 -3.63 13.04
CA LYS A 15 29.72 -2.78 11.86
C LYS A 15 28.35 -2.67 11.18
N ALA A 16 27.71 -1.51 11.33
CA ALA A 16 26.65 -1.12 10.43
C ALA A 16 27.26 -1.07 9.02
N SER A 17 26.79 -1.94 8.13
CA SER A 17 27.16 -1.90 6.72
C SER A 17 26.55 -0.64 6.12
N THR A 18 27.36 0.40 5.95
CA THR A 18 26.99 1.70 5.39
C THR A 18 26.89 1.62 3.86
N THR A 19 26.09 0.71 3.33
CA THR A 19 25.58 0.88 1.97
C THR A 19 24.39 1.83 2.09
N PRO A 20 24.42 3.03 1.48
CA PRO A 20 23.25 3.91 1.51
C PRO A 20 22.06 3.13 0.93
N ALA A 21 20.97 3.07 1.69
CA ALA A 21 19.75 2.46 1.23
C ALA A 21 19.32 3.16 -0.07
N VAL A 22 19.03 2.38 -1.11
CA VAL A 22 18.52 2.91 -2.38
C VAL A 22 17.21 3.67 -2.09
N PRO A 23 17.03 4.90 -2.58
CA PRO A 23 15.78 5.63 -2.40
C PRO A 23 14.57 4.83 -2.88
N LEU A 24 13.45 4.92 -2.17
CA LEU A 24 12.27 4.08 -2.44
C LEU A 24 11.69 4.30 -3.83
N GLU A 25 11.78 5.53 -4.34
CA GLU A 25 11.30 5.92 -5.66
C GLU A 25 12.12 5.23 -6.75
N VAL A 26 13.44 5.14 -6.55
CA VAL A 26 14.36 4.45 -7.45
C VAL A 26 14.11 2.95 -7.41
N ALA A 27 13.93 2.39 -6.21
CA ALA A 27 13.61 0.97 -6.03
C ALA A 27 12.26 0.60 -6.67
N TRP A 28 11.24 1.46 -6.55
CA TRP A 28 9.94 1.27 -7.19
C TRP A 28 10.06 1.22 -8.72
N ARG A 29 10.68 2.24 -9.32
CA ARG A 29 10.84 2.31 -10.79
C ARG A 29 11.66 1.14 -11.35
N ALA A 30 12.69 0.71 -10.61
CA ALA A 30 13.45 -0.48 -10.97
C ALA A 30 12.58 -1.74 -10.94
N LEU A 31 11.70 -1.87 -9.94
CA LEU A 31 10.76 -2.98 -9.85
C LEU A 31 9.73 -2.97 -10.98
N GLU A 32 9.17 -1.80 -11.33
CA GLU A 32 8.26 -1.65 -12.48
C GLU A 32 8.92 -2.12 -13.78
N GLN A 33 10.18 -1.74 -14.00
CA GLN A 33 10.95 -2.16 -15.17
C GLN A 33 11.11 -3.69 -15.20
N GLN A 34 11.50 -4.30 -14.07
CA GLN A 34 11.61 -5.77 -13.96
C GLN A 34 10.27 -6.46 -14.25
N PHE A 35 9.15 -5.91 -13.75
CA PHE A 35 7.82 -6.43 -14.02
C PHE A 35 7.46 -6.34 -15.50
N ARG A 36 7.76 -5.21 -16.17
CA ARG A 36 7.54 -5.06 -17.62
C ARG A 36 8.32 -6.06 -18.45
N GLU A 37 9.58 -6.28 -18.10
CA GLU A 37 10.45 -7.22 -18.82
C GLU A 37 10.00 -8.68 -18.63
N ALA A 38 9.67 -9.05 -17.39
CA ALA A 38 9.30 -10.42 -17.06
C ALA A 38 7.88 -10.78 -17.54
N LEU A 39 6.91 -9.89 -17.32
CA LEU A 39 5.48 -10.17 -17.43
C LEU A 39 4.77 -9.36 -18.53
N GLY A 40 5.49 -8.44 -19.19
CA GLY A 40 4.95 -7.61 -20.25
C GLY A 40 4.38 -6.27 -19.75
N PRO A 41 3.94 -5.40 -20.68
CA PRO A 41 3.58 -4.02 -20.38
C PRO A 41 2.34 -3.88 -19.47
N ARG A 42 1.48 -4.91 -19.39
CA ARG A 42 0.28 -4.90 -18.54
C ARG A 42 0.55 -5.28 -17.08
N ALA A 43 1.80 -5.58 -16.72
CA ALA A 43 2.18 -5.96 -15.36
C ALA A 43 2.38 -4.76 -14.43
N THR A 44 2.35 -3.54 -14.98
CA THR A 44 2.48 -2.30 -14.22
C THR A 44 1.77 -1.18 -14.96
N GLY A 45 1.43 -0.12 -14.23
CA GLY A 45 0.92 1.11 -14.79
C GLY A 45 0.74 2.15 -13.70
N GLN A 46 0.02 3.21 -14.05
CA GLN A 46 -0.29 4.29 -13.13
C GLN A 46 -1.77 4.63 -13.24
N TYR A 47 -2.36 5.05 -12.12
CA TYR A 47 -3.66 5.68 -12.14
C TYR A 47 -3.54 7.19 -12.33
N PRO A 48 -4.49 7.82 -13.06
CA PRO A 48 -4.68 9.25 -13.00
C PRO A 48 -4.93 9.71 -11.55
N VAL A 49 -4.40 10.88 -11.19
CA VAL A 49 -4.62 11.46 -9.85
C VAL A 49 -6.09 11.82 -9.61
N ASP A 50 -6.79 12.19 -10.67
CA ASP A 50 -8.19 12.58 -10.72
C ASP A 50 -9.12 11.40 -11.03
N LEU A 51 -8.62 10.17 -10.91
CA LEU A 51 -9.42 8.98 -11.16
C LEU A 51 -10.63 8.92 -10.22
N GLU A 52 -11.82 9.01 -10.81
CA GLU A 52 -13.09 8.95 -10.11
C GLU A 52 -13.45 7.50 -9.77
N PRO A 53 -13.92 7.21 -8.55
CA PRO A 53 -14.50 5.91 -8.25
C PRO A 53 -15.86 5.78 -8.94
N LEU A 54 -16.20 4.58 -9.42
CA LEU A 54 -17.52 4.31 -10.02
C LEU A 54 -18.68 4.61 -9.06
N HIS A 55 -18.45 4.35 -7.77
CA HIS A 55 -19.44 4.53 -6.72
C HIS A 55 -18.77 5.16 -5.51
N VAL A 56 -19.41 6.20 -4.98
CA VAL A 56 -19.05 6.79 -3.69
C VAL A 56 -19.95 6.19 -2.62
N THR A 57 -19.36 5.56 -1.60
CA THR A 57 -20.11 4.83 -0.56
C THR A 57 -20.90 5.77 0.33
N PHE A 58 -20.29 6.87 0.75
CA PHE A 58 -20.93 7.92 1.54
C PHE A 58 -20.67 9.29 0.92
N LYS A 59 -21.68 10.17 0.95
CA LYS A 59 -21.56 11.54 0.43
C LYS A 59 -20.37 12.31 1.05
N GLN A 60 -19.98 11.96 2.28
CA GLN A 60 -19.01 12.68 3.09
C GLN A 60 -17.62 12.07 2.92
N VAL A 61 -16.68 12.86 2.41
CA VAL A 61 -15.28 12.44 2.24
C VAL A 61 -14.59 12.34 3.60
N PRO A 62 -13.79 11.29 3.87
CA PRO A 62 -12.99 11.20 5.08
C PRO A 62 -12.09 12.42 5.24
N ASP A 63 -12.05 13.01 6.44
CA ASP A 63 -10.99 13.94 6.79
C ASP A 63 -9.69 13.16 6.91
N VAL A 64 -8.75 13.44 6.01
CA VAL A 64 -7.45 12.78 5.93
C VAL A 64 -6.37 13.52 6.72
N THR A 65 -6.72 14.64 7.35
CA THR A 65 -5.79 15.49 8.07
C THR A 65 -5.10 14.71 9.18
N GLY A 66 -3.77 14.66 9.14
CA GLY A 66 -2.97 13.94 10.13
C GLY A 66 -3.00 12.42 10.02
N LEU A 67 -3.51 11.85 8.93
CA LEU A 67 -3.46 10.41 8.63
C LEU A 67 -2.54 10.06 7.44
N LEU A 68 -1.99 11.07 6.76
CA LEU A 68 -1.04 10.88 5.66
C LEU A 68 0.38 11.23 6.08
N PRO A 69 1.31 10.25 6.14
CA PRO A 69 2.71 10.52 6.40
C PRO A 69 3.37 11.35 5.29
N ASP A 70 4.23 12.30 5.65
CA ASP A 70 5.00 13.12 4.69
C ASP A 70 5.91 12.27 3.79
N THR A 71 6.39 11.13 4.29
CA THR A 71 7.18 10.16 3.52
C THR A 71 6.34 9.53 2.40
N TYR A 72 5.08 9.18 2.67
CA TYR A 72 4.17 8.69 1.64
C TYR A 72 3.85 9.77 0.61
N GLN A 73 3.58 11.01 1.05
CA GLN A 73 3.27 12.12 0.17
C GLN A 73 4.42 12.40 -0.82
N ARG A 74 5.67 12.49 -0.32
CA ARG A 74 6.87 12.65 -1.16
C ARG A 74 7.06 11.49 -2.13
N PHE A 75 6.80 10.26 -1.68
CA PHE A 75 6.90 9.09 -2.54
C PHE A 75 5.89 9.15 -3.70
N VAL A 76 4.60 9.40 -3.44
CA VAL A 76 3.58 9.47 -4.50
C VAL A 76 3.73 10.70 -5.39
N GLU A 77 4.30 11.79 -4.89
CA GLU A 77 4.70 12.94 -5.71
C GLU A 77 5.78 12.55 -6.72
N ALA A 78 6.74 11.71 -6.32
CA ALA A 78 7.85 11.30 -7.17
C ALA A 78 7.52 10.16 -8.15
N VAL A 79 6.62 9.24 -7.80
CA VAL A 79 6.30 8.06 -8.64
C VAL A 79 4.86 7.97 -9.12
N GLY A 80 3.99 8.87 -8.66
CA GLY A 80 2.55 8.81 -8.93
C GLY A 80 1.84 7.69 -8.18
N TYR A 81 0.61 7.39 -8.61
CA TYR A 81 -0.21 6.30 -8.09
C TYR A 81 0.02 5.03 -8.91
N GLY A 82 1.24 4.51 -8.78
CA GLY A 82 1.68 3.31 -9.48
C GLY A 82 0.99 2.03 -9.00
N TRP A 83 0.87 1.07 -9.90
CA TRP A 83 0.45 -0.28 -9.57
C TRP A 83 1.34 -1.33 -10.24
N LEU A 84 1.41 -2.49 -9.60
CA LEU A 84 2.09 -3.70 -10.04
C LEU A 84 1.09 -4.85 -9.99
N ASN A 85 1.11 -5.70 -11.03
CA ASN A 85 0.24 -6.85 -11.14
C ASN A 85 1.06 -8.08 -11.52
N THR A 86 0.97 -9.12 -10.68
CA THR A 86 1.56 -10.42 -10.98
C THR A 86 0.53 -11.35 -11.66
N GLY A 87 -0.75 -11.04 -11.67
CA GLY A 87 -1.84 -11.91 -12.14
C GLY A 87 -2.40 -12.82 -11.04
N LYS A 88 -1.68 -12.99 -9.93
CA LYS A 88 -2.21 -13.63 -8.69
C LYS A 88 -2.37 -12.65 -7.54
N LYS A 89 -1.55 -11.61 -7.52
CA LYS A 89 -1.50 -10.56 -6.51
C LYS A 89 -1.16 -9.24 -7.18
N GLY A 90 -1.72 -8.15 -6.69
CA GLY A 90 -1.34 -6.80 -7.05
C GLY A 90 -0.75 -6.03 -5.87
N LEU A 91 -0.14 -4.89 -6.17
CA LEU A 91 0.02 -3.80 -5.22
C LEU A 91 -0.26 -2.51 -5.98
N ALA A 92 -1.23 -1.75 -5.52
CA ALA A 92 -1.69 -0.54 -6.18
C ALA A 92 -1.81 0.60 -5.18
N PHE A 93 -1.08 1.70 -5.41
CA PHE A 93 -1.26 2.92 -4.62
C PHE A 93 -2.53 3.66 -5.08
N LEU A 94 -3.34 4.08 -4.11
CA LEU A 94 -4.66 4.62 -4.39
C LEU A 94 -4.63 6.14 -4.62
N PRO A 95 -5.16 6.62 -5.76
CA PRO A 95 -5.36 8.05 -5.97
C PRO A 95 -6.38 8.60 -4.95
N PRO A 96 -6.39 9.91 -4.67
CA PRO A 96 -7.10 10.48 -3.52
C PRO A 96 -8.59 10.11 -3.41
N ARG A 97 -9.33 10.07 -4.52
CA ARG A 97 -10.77 9.77 -4.47
C ARG A 97 -11.06 8.29 -4.23
N TRP A 98 -10.25 7.41 -4.82
CA TRP A 98 -10.32 5.98 -4.52
C TRP A 98 -9.89 5.70 -3.09
N ARG A 99 -8.83 6.36 -2.62
CA ARG A 99 -8.39 6.32 -1.23
C ARG A 99 -9.52 6.64 -0.26
N ALA A 100 -10.26 7.71 -0.53
CA ALA A 100 -11.42 8.10 0.24
C ALA A 100 -12.51 7.03 0.21
N ARG A 101 -12.86 6.53 -0.98
CA ARG A 101 -13.87 5.47 -1.17
C ARG A 101 -13.50 4.18 -0.42
N GLU A 102 -12.27 3.68 -0.58
CA GLU A 102 -11.85 2.45 0.07
C GLU A 102 -11.84 2.62 1.60
N SER A 103 -11.40 3.78 2.10
CA SER A 103 -11.44 4.10 3.54
C SER A 103 -12.87 4.15 4.10
N GLN A 104 -13.84 4.59 3.31
CA GLN A 104 -15.25 4.52 3.68
C GLN A 104 -15.78 3.07 3.73
N GLY A 105 -15.20 2.16 2.95
CA GLY A 105 -15.54 0.73 2.95
C GLY A 105 -14.97 -0.04 4.15
N MET A 106 -13.93 0.49 4.80
CA MET A 106 -13.29 -0.19 5.92
C MET A 106 -14.16 -0.25 7.17
N GLY A 107 -14.12 -1.38 7.88
CA GLY A 107 -14.64 -1.51 9.23
C GLY A 107 -13.77 -0.80 10.27
N GLU A 108 -14.28 -0.72 11.50
CA GLU A 108 -13.58 -0.16 12.66
C GLU A 108 -13.37 -1.25 13.71
N PRO A 109 -12.12 -1.56 14.11
CA PRO A 109 -11.84 -2.58 15.10
C PRO A 109 -12.63 -2.36 16.40
N GLY A 110 -13.32 -3.40 16.85
CA GLY A 110 -14.12 -3.38 18.08
C GLY A 110 -15.43 -2.59 18.00
N ARG A 111 -15.88 -2.17 16.81
CA ARG A 111 -17.12 -1.40 16.63
C ARG A 111 -18.07 -2.08 15.65
N ALA A 112 -19.36 -2.05 15.95
CA ALA A 112 -20.39 -2.59 15.07
C ALA A 112 -20.54 -1.75 13.80
N TRP A 113 -20.63 -2.42 12.64
CA TRP A 113 -20.72 -1.79 11.33
C TRP A 113 -21.88 -0.80 11.23
N ASP A 114 -23.08 -1.19 11.64
CA ASP A 114 -24.29 -0.34 11.51
C ASP A 114 -24.15 1.01 12.22
N ARG A 115 -23.48 1.02 13.38
CA ARG A 115 -23.21 2.25 14.13
C ARG A 115 -22.19 3.13 13.40
N VAL A 116 -21.10 2.54 12.93
CA VAL A 116 -20.05 3.24 12.19
C VAL A 116 -20.62 3.83 10.90
N ARG A 117 -21.42 3.06 10.17
CA ARG A 117 -22.13 3.49 8.97
C ARG A 117 -23.02 4.69 9.25
N TRP A 118 -23.86 4.62 10.28
CA TRP A 118 -24.72 5.75 10.67
C TRP A 118 -23.92 7.01 10.96
N GLU A 119 -22.80 6.90 11.70
CA GLU A 119 -21.91 8.04 11.98
C GLU A 119 -21.31 8.65 10.70
N ARG A 120 -20.93 7.80 9.73
CA ARG A 120 -20.38 8.25 8.43
C ARG A 120 -21.42 8.96 7.58
N GLU A 121 -22.62 8.40 7.51
CA GLU A 121 -23.76 9.01 6.80
C GLU A 121 -24.13 10.36 7.43
N ALA A 122 -24.13 10.44 8.76
CA ALA A 122 -24.38 11.68 9.51
C ALA A 122 -23.21 12.69 9.47
N GLY A 123 -22.03 12.30 8.97
CA GLY A 123 -20.84 13.18 8.94
C GLY A 123 -20.20 13.42 10.31
N HIS A 124 -20.48 12.56 11.30
CA HIS A 124 -19.91 12.66 12.66
C HIS A 124 -18.75 11.70 12.89
N HIS A 125 -18.46 10.84 11.92
CA HIS A 125 -17.42 9.83 12.04
C HIS A 125 -16.02 10.43 11.94
N VAL A 126 -15.18 10.17 12.94
CA VAL A 126 -13.76 10.47 12.92
C VAL A 126 -13.02 9.23 12.44
N TYR A 127 -12.41 9.33 11.26
CA TYR A 127 -11.64 8.23 10.69
C TYR A 127 -10.34 8.04 11.47
N ARG A 128 -10.07 6.80 11.87
CA ARG A 128 -8.80 6.42 12.52
C ARG A 128 -7.81 5.80 11.55
N PHE A 129 -8.33 5.31 10.42
CA PHE A 129 -7.58 4.62 9.40
C PHE A 129 -7.88 5.22 8.04
N LEU A 130 -6.86 5.22 7.17
CA LEU A 130 -6.94 5.73 5.82
C LEU A 130 -6.27 4.73 4.88
N MET A 131 -7.03 3.99 4.08
CA MET A 131 -6.48 3.14 3.01
C MET A 131 -5.52 3.97 2.17
N PHE A 132 -4.45 3.37 1.64
CA PHE A 132 -3.55 4.05 0.72
C PHE A 132 -2.99 3.13 -0.37
N ALA A 133 -3.06 1.81 -0.15
CA ALA A 133 -2.71 0.82 -1.14
C ALA A 133 -3.64 -0.39 -1.07
N SER A 134 -3.87 -1.03 -2.21
CA SER A 134 -4.67 -2.26 -2.31
C SER A 134 -3.84 -3.41 -2.90
N GLU A 135 -4.08 -4.62 -2.39
CA GLU A 135 -3.62 -5.87 -3.02
C GLU A 135 -4.75 -6.59 -3.76
N ASP A 136 -5.98 -6.43 -3.28
CA ASP A 136 -7.23 -6.91 -3.89
C ASP A 136 -8.36 -5.91 -3.56
N ARG A 137 -9.00 -5.38 -4.59
CA ARG A 137 -10.01 -4.33 -4.44
C ARG A 137 -11.43 -4.85 -4.28
N ASN A 138 -11.69 -6.11 -4.59
CA ASN A 138 -13.04 -6.66 -4.48
C ASN A 138 -13.48 -6.75 -3.01
N ASP A 139 -12.54 -7.01 -2.09
CA ASP A 139 -12.80 -7.22 -0.67
C ASP A 139 -12.18 -6.15 0.25
N VAL A 140 -11.78 -5.00 -0.31
CA VAL A 140 -11.11 -3.89 0.42
C VAL A 140 -9.88 -4.41 1.18
N ASN A 141 -9.02 -5.16 0.50
CA ASN A 141 -7.81 -5.75 1.06
C ASN A 141 -6.57 -4.96 0.62
N GLY A 142 -5.62 -4.78 1.55
CA GLY A 142 -4.40 -4.04 1.29
C GLY A 142 -3.84 -3.37 2.53
N TYR A 143 -3.66 -2.05 2.45
CA TYR A 143 -2.94 -1.30 3.47
C TYR A 143 -3.54 0.07 3.73
N CYS A 144 -3.64 0.41 5.00
CA CYS A 144 -4.04 1.73 5.47
C CYS A 144 -2.98 2.34 6.40
N PHE A 145 -3.01 3.66 6.55
CA PHE A 145 -2.34 4.35 7.63
C PHE A 145 -3.26 4.43 8.84
N GLY A 146 -2.67 4.34 10.02
CA GLY A 146 -3.35 4.53 11.30
C GLY A 146 -2.33 4.81 12.39
N LYS A 147 -2.78 5.34 13.53
CA LYS A 147 -1.89 5.53 14.68
C LYS A 147 -1.54 4.19 15.31
N SER A 148 -0.27 3.95 15.60
CA SER A 148 0.20 2.79 16.35
C SER A 148 -0.42 2.79 17.74
N GLU A 149 -0.78 1.60 18.22
CA GLU A 149 -1.29 1.39 19.58
C GLU A 149 -0.20 1.62 20.63
N GLN A 150 1.08 1.53 20.26
CA GLN A 150 2.20 1.60 21.20
C GLN A 150 2.60 3.04 21.54
N ASP A 151 2.72 3.90 20.53
CA ASP A 151 3.29 5.24 20.67
C ASP A 151 2.50 6.34 19.96
N GLY A 152 1.40 5.99 19.28
CA GLY A 152 0.56 6.94 18.55
C GLY A 152 1.15 7.47 17.25
N SER A 153 2.33 6.99 16.83
CA SER A 153 2.95 7.35 15.55
C SER A 153 2.14 6.81 14.37
N LEU A 154 2.22 7.45 13.20
CA LEU A 154 1.56 6.92 12.00
C LEU A 154 2.34 5.73 11.44
N VAL A 155 1.66 4.60 11.34
CA VAL A 155 2.20 3.34 10.82
C VAL A 155 1.27 2.75 9.75
N VAL A 156 1.82 1.84 8.97
CA VAL A 156 1.07 1.01 8.03
C VAL A 156 0.40 -0.11 8.80
N TRP A 157 -0.86 -0.36 8.47
CA TRP A 157 -1.65 -1.49 8.93
C TRP A 157 -2.02 -2.36 7.72
N LEU A 158 -1.95 -3.67 7.91
CA LEU A 158 -2.55 -4.64 6.99
C LEU A 158 -4.07 -4.63 7.17
N VAL A 159 -4.77 -4.56 6.04
CA VAL A 159 -6.24 -4.65 5.96
C VAL A 159 -6.61 -5.95 5.29
N GLU A 160 -7.39 -6.78 5.98
CA GLU A 160 -8.00 -8.00 5.45
C GLU A 160 -9.48 -8.03 5.84
N ASP A 161 -10.34 -8.50 4.94
CA ASP A 161 -11.80 -8.53 5.09
C ASP A 161 -12.35 -7.15 5.52
N SER A 162 -11.85 -6.10 4.86
CA SER A 162 -12.16 -4.69 5.14
C SER A 162 -11.78 -4.20 6.55
N LEU A 163 -11.00 -4.94 7.35
CA LEU A 163 -10.63 -4.57 8.72
C LEU A 163 -9.11 -4.35 8.87
N PRO A 164 -8.66 -3.28 9.54
CA PRO A 164 -7.28 -3.20 10.03
C PRO A 164 -7.01 -4.30 11.06
N LEU A 165 -6.05 -5.18 10.78
CA LEU A 165 -5.75 -6.34 11.64
C LEU A 165 -4.38 -6.29 12.29
N ARG A 166 -3.35 -5.81 11.59
CA ARG A 166 -1.96 -5.93 12.05
C ARG A 166 -1.13 -4.71 11.68
N GLU A 167 -0.39 -4.17 12.65
CA GLU A 167 0.66 -3.18 12.42
C GLU A 167 1.83 -3.78 11.63
N GLU A 168 2.21 -3.12 10.54
CA GLU A 168 3.37 -3.47 9.71
C GLU A 168 4.55 -2.49 9.90
N GLY A 169 4.35 -1.43 10.71
CA GLY A 169 5.36 -0.43 11.06
C GLY A 169 5.38 0.79 10.13
N PRO A 170 6.41 1.63 10.21
CA PRO A 170 6.49 2.87 9.42
C PRO A 170 6.50 2.62 7.91
N PHE A 171 6.04 3.60 7.13
CA PHE A 171 5.88 3.48 5.67
C PHE A 171 7.15 3.05 4.94
N GLU A 172 8.29 3.71 5.19
CA GLU A 172 9.52 3.46 4.44
C GLU A 172 10.09 2.04 4.66
N PRO A 173 10.26 1.56 5.92
CA PRO A 173 10.65 0.17 6.17
C PRO A 173 9.65 -0.84 5.60
N TRP A 174 8.35 -0.57 5.72
CA TRP A 174 7.31 -1.44 5.17
C TRP A 174 7.43 -1.56 3.65
N LEU A 175 7.55 -0.43 2.95
CA LEU A 175 7.65 -0.43 1.49
C LEU A 175 8.92 -1.14 1.03
N ALA A 176 10.08 -0.85 1.65
CA ALA A 176 11.32 -1.55 1.34
C ALA A 176 11.19 -3.08 1.47
N LYS A 177 10.57 -3.55 2.56
CA LYS A 177 10.27 -4.98 2.77
C LYS A 177 9.34 -5.53 1.70
N LYS A 178 8.30 -4.79 1.30
CA LYS A 178 7.36 -5.18 0.24
C LYS A 178 8.02 -5.28 -1.12
N LEU A 179 8.85 -4.31 -1.50
CA LEU A 179 9.58 -4.34 -2.77
C LEU A 179 10.51 -5.55 -2.83
N ALA A 180 11.28 -5.81 -1.77
CA ALA A 180 12.14 -6.98 -1.71
C ALA A 180 11.36 -8.31 -1.85
N ALA A 181 10.17 -8.40 -1.24
CA ALA A 181 9.30 -9.56 -1.38
C ALA A 181 8.76 -9.73 -2.81
N LEU A 182 8.35 -8.64 -3.47
CA LEU A 182 7.86 -8.66 -4.85
C LEU A 182 8.97 -9.02 -5.84
N THR A 183 10.18 -8.46 -5.69
CA THR A 183 11.36 -8.84 -6.49
C THR A 183 11.65 -10.33 -6.34
N LYS A 184 11.64 -10.85 -5.10
CA LYS A 184 11.86 -12.28 -4.84
C LYS A 184 10.76 -13.15 -5.44
N ALA A 185 9.50 -12.70 -5.40
CA ALA A 185 8.38 -13.41 -6.01
C ALA A 185 8.50 -13.45 -7.54
N LEU A 186 8.96 -12.35 -8.16
CA LEU A 186 9.19 -12.26 -9.59
C LEU A 186 10.31 -13.22 -10.04
N ALA A 187 11.43 -13.26 -9.31
CA ALA A 187 12.56 -14.14 -9.62
C ALA A 187 12.25 -15.64 -9.54
N LYS A 188 11.21 -16.02 -8.77
CA LYS A 188 10.79 -17.42 -8.62
C LYS A 188 9.78 -17.88 -9.67
N ARG A 189 9.39 -17.02 -10.60
CA ARG A 189 8.37 -17.36 -11.60
C ARG A 189 8.94 -18.14 -12.78
N GLY A 190 8.22 -19.18 -13.17
CA GLY A 190 8.38 -19.87 -14.44
C GLY A 190 7.64 -19.16 -15.58
N ALA A 191 6.87 -19.91 -16.37
CA ALA A 191 6.16 -19.39 -17.55
C ALA A 191 5.31 -18.14 -17.26
N ARG A 192 5.23 -17.23 -18.25
CA ARG A 192 4.43 -15.99 -18.21
C ARG A 192 2.96 -16.32 -17.97
N PRO A 193 2.39 -16.05 -16.78
CA PRO A 193 0.98 -16.29 -16.54
C PRO A 193 0.13 -15.29 -17.33
N GLU A 194 -1.10 -15.67 -17.65
CA GLU A 194 -2.11 -14.66 -18.00
C GLU A 194 -2.27 -13.70 -16.82
N LEU A 195 -2.12 -12.41 -17.10
CA LEU A 195 -2.36 -11.37 -16.12
C LEU A 195 -3.88 -11.22 -15.99
N GLY A 196 -4.45 -11.84 -14.96
CA GLY A 196 -5.81 -11.51 -14.51
C GLY A 196 -5.88 -10.07 -14.00
N ASP A 197 -7.05 -9.68 -13.51
CA ASP A 197 -7.32 -8.33 -13.03
C ASP A 197 -7.58 -8.27 -11.51
N PRO A 198 -6.59 -8.60 -10.66
CA PRO A 198 -6.79 -8.64 -9.20
C PRO A 198 -7.02 -7.26 -8.58
N LEU A 199 -6.89 -6.18 -9.36
CA LEU A 199 -7.10 -4.81 -8.92
C LEU A 199 -8.41 -4.22 -9.48
N ALA A 200 -9.21 -5.03 -10.18
CA ALA A 200 -10.41 -4.58 -10.92
C ALA A 200 -10.13 -3.40 -11.88
N LEU A 201 -8.91 -3.30 -12.43
CA LEU A 201 -8.45 -2.28 -13.37
C LEU A 201 -9.34 -2.21 -14.61
N ALA A 202 -9.83 -3.34 -15.11
CA ALA A 202 -10.63 -3.44 -16.33
C ALA A 202 -12.10 -3.11 -16.11
N GLN A 203 -12.59 -3.23 -14.87
CA GLN A 203 -13.94 -2.77 -14.51
C GLN A 203 -13.97 -1.26 -14.27
N GLU A 204 -12.85 -0.66 -13.86
CA GLU A 204 -12.79 0.73 -13.43
C GLU A 204 -11.97 1.65 -14.34
N SER A 205 -11.17 1.09 -15.24
CA SER A 205 -10.68 1.77 -16.43
C SER A 205 -11.53 1.31 -17.60
N LEU A 206 -12.43 2.17 -18.05
CA LEU A 206 -12.48 2.63 -19.44
C LEU A 206 -13.80 3.39 -19.66
N GLY A 207 -13.71 4.71 -19.73
CA GLY A 207 -14.63 5.52 -20.54
C GLY A 207 -14.49 5.24 -22.05
N VAL A 208 -13.93 4.10 -22.48
CA VAL A 208 -13.86 3.64 -23.87
C VAL A 208 -13.84 2.11 -23.90
N THR A 209 -15.00 1.47 -24.09
CA THR A 209 -15.04 0.07 -24.52
C THR A 209 -14.48 -0.01 -25.95
N PRO A 210 -13.42 -0.79 -26.26
CA PRO A 210 -13.09 -1.04 -27.65
C PRO A 210 -14.26 -1.79 -28.31
N PRO A 211 -14.66 -1.42 -29.55
CA PRO A 211 -15.76 -2.09 -30.22
C PRO A 211 -15.45 -3.59 -30.41
N PRO A 212 -16.46 -4.46 -30.36
CA PRO A 212 -16.27 -5.88 -30.64
C PRO A 212 -15.69 -6.08 -32.05
N PRO A 213 -14.90 -7.14 -32.28
CA PRO A 213 -14.34 -7.42 -33.60
C PRO A 213 -15.47 -7.60 -34.63
N PRO A 214 -15.24 -7.18 -35.89
CA PRO A 214 -16.23 -7.37 -36.95
C PRO A 214 -16.53 -8.87 -37.10
N THR A 215 -17.81 -9.18 -37.24
CA THR A 215 -18.32 -10.51 -37.60
C THR A 215 -18.15 -10.77 -39.10
#